data_AF-A0A7U0QGK4-F1
#
_entry.id   AF-A0A7U0QGK4-F1
#
_cell.length_a   1.000
_cell.length_b   1.000
_cell.length_c   1.000
_cell.angle_alpha   90.00
_cell.angle_beta   90.00
_cell.angle_gamma   90.00
#
_symmetry.space_group_name_H-M   'P 1'
#
loop_
_entity.id
_entity.type
_entity.pdbx_description
1 polymer ?
#
loop_
_entity_poly.entity_id
_entity_poly.type
_entity_poly.pdbx_seq_one_letter_code
_entity_poly.pdbx_strand_id
1 'polypeptide(L)'
;MQGKKLIKLIQIFASFILFGLTSFSIPDNAKSYPIFAQQAYSNPREANGRIVCANCHLASKPVEFEAPQAVLPNKVFETVVKIPYDVKNKQILANGTKGGLNVGAVVILPEGFKLAPNDKISAEIKEKNKGVYISPYSSTKDNILVVGPISGDSHREIIFPILSPDPASNKQVNYLKYPIYVGGNRGRGQVYPNGEKSNNNTYTSLAAGRISQIQKSEKNEFEITIQSNSGESVKQVVPKGLELLVKENDIVQSEQPLVIDPNVGGFGQAETEVVLQNPTRIVGYMCFAFSVILSQLFLVLKKKQFEKVQAVELNF
;
A
#
# COMPACT_ATOMS: atom_id res chain seq x y z
N MET A 1 49.47 -0.60 -42.70
CA MET A 1 48.06 -1.06 -42.57
C MET A 1 47.79 -1.97 -41.35
N GLN A 2 48.81 -2.44 -40.63
CA GLN A 2 48.65 -3.37 -39.49
C GLN A 2 48.31 -2.69 -38.14
N GLY A 3 48.87 -1.51 -37.84
CA GLY A 3 48.63 -0.81 -36.57
C GLY A 3 47.16 -0.42 -36.30
N LYS A 4 46.39 -0.07 -37.35
CA LYS A 4 44.95 0.25 -37.22
C LYS A 4 44.09 -0.98 -36.89
N LYS A 5 44.52 -2.19 -37.24
CA LYS A 5 43.80 -3.44 -36.88
C LYS A 5 44.02 -3.78 -35.41
N LEU A 6 45.23 -3.56 -34.88
CA LEU A 6 45.56 -3.83 -33.48
C LEU A 6 44.80 -2.90 -32.53
N ILE A 7 44.69 -1.61 -32.86
CA ILE A 7 43.93 -0.63 -32.07
C ILE A 7 42.43 -0.98 -32.05
N LYS A 8 41.85 -1.41 -33.17
CA LYS A 8 40.45 -1.88 -33.21
C LYS A 8 40.24 -3.13 -32.34
N LEU A 9 41.19 -4.06 -32.35
CA LEU A 9 41.08 -5.28 -31.54
C LEU A 9 41.11 -4.97 -30.03
N ILE A 10 41.97 -4.04 -29.61
CA ILE A 10 42.06 -3.57 -28.22
C ILE A 10 40.78 -2.84 -27.81
N GLN A 11 40.19 -2.02 -28.69
CA GLN A 11 38.92 -1.33 -28.40
C GLN A 11 37.73 -2.29 -28.27
N ILE A 12 37.69 -3.37 -29.07
CA ILE A 12 36.66 -4.41 -28.97
C ILE A 12 36.83 -5.19 -27.66
N PHE A 13 38.06 -5.56 -27.31
CA PHE A 13 38.35 -6.29 -26.07
C PHE A 13 38.04 -5.44 -24.83
N ALA A 14 38.38 -4.14 -24.85
CA ALA A 14 38.03 -3.20 -23.79
C ALA A 14 36.51 -3.00 -23.64
N SER A 15 35.76 -2.95 -24.76
CA SER A 15 34.29 -2.90 -24.70
C SER A 15 33.68 -4.19 -24.14
N PHE A 16 34.27 -5.35 -24.43
CA PHE A 16 33.80 -6.63 -23.91
C PHE A 16 34.02 -6.77 -22.40
N ILE A 17 35.16 -6.28 -21.91
CA ILE A 17 35.45 -6.21 -20.46
C ILE A 17 34.53 -5.22 -19.75
N LEU A 18 34.26 -4.06 -20.37
CA LEU A 18 33.36 -3.05 -19.81
C LEU A 18 31.91 -3.56 -19.73
N PHE A 19 31.46 -4.34 -20.72
CA PHE A 19 30.13 -4.98 -20.72
C PHE A 19 30.04 -6.16 -19.73
N GLY A 20 31.14 -6.88 -19.52
CA GLY A 20 31.23 -7.93 -18.50
C GLY A 20 31.16 -7.39 -17.06
N LEU A 21 31.73 -6.21 -16.81
CA LEU A 21 31.71 -5.54 -15.51
C LEU A 21 30.34 -4.94 -15.15
N THR A 22 29.50 -4.59 -16.12
CA THR A 22 28.14 -4.07 -15.85
C THR A 22 27.09 -5.17 -15.65
N SER A 23 27.46 -6.45 -15.79
CA SER A 23 26.54 -7.59 -15.68
C SER A 23 26.49 -8.23 -14.29
N PHE A 24 27.24 -7.71 -13.30
CA PHE A 24 27.04 -8.07 -11.90
C PHE A 24 25.85 -7.31 -11.34
N SER A 25 24.66 -7.86 -11.54
CA SER A 25 23.47 -7.47 -10.78
C SER A 25 23.70 -7.81 -9.31
N ILE A 26 24.06 -6.82 -8.51
CA ILE A 26 23.92 -6.89 -7.06
C ILE A 26 22.43 -7.14 -6.79
N PRO A 27 22.02 -8.17 -6.02
CA PRO A 27 20.63 -8.36 -5.68
C PRO A 27 20.14 -7.10 -4.97
N ASP A 28 19.22 -6.40 -5.64
CA ASP A 28 18.75 -5.10 -5.22
C ASP A 28 18.01 -5.24 -3.88
N ASN A 29 18.22 -4.25 -3.01
CA ASN A 29 17.75 -4.27 -1.64
C ASN A 29 16.22 -4.37 -1.62
N ALA A 30 15.65 -5.47 -1.10
CA ALA A 30 14.19 -5.58 -0.96
C ALA A 30 13.66 -4.50 -0.01
N LYS A 31 13.07 -3.44 -0.56
CA LYS A 31 12.20 -2.51 0.15
C LYS A 31 10.75 -2.81 -0.26
N SER A 32 9.81 -2.19 0.42
CA SER A 32 8.40 -2.20 0.04
C SER A 32 8.17 -1.35 -1.21
N TYR A 33 8.33 -1.94 -2.40
CA TYR A 33 8.24 -1.19 -3.65
C TYR A 33 6.91 -1.42 -4.37
N PRO A 34 6.12 -0.36 -4.62
CA PRO A 34 5.00 -0.41 -5.55
C PRO A 34 5.39 -0.83 -6.97
N ILE A 35 6.65 -0.62 -7.38
CA ILE A 35 7.13 -0.98 -8.73
C ILE A 35 6.96 -2.47 -9.06
N PHE A 36 7.07 -3.35 -8.06
CA PHE A 36 6.88 -4.78 -8.26
C PHE A 36 5.42 -5.11 -8.60
N ALA A 37 4.46 -4.40 -8.01
CA ALA A 37 3.07 -4.52 -8.41
C ALA A 37 2.90 -4.04 -9.86
N GLN A 38 3.43 -2.87 -10.19
CA GLN A 38 3.35 -2.26 -11.54
C GLN A 38 3.93 -3.16 -12.64
N GLN A 39 5.02 -3.87 -12.35
CA GLN A 39 5.69 -4.78 -13.29
C GLN A 39 4.96 -6.12 -13.45
N ALA A 40 4.45 -6.69 -12.35
CA ALA A 40 3.86 -8.04 -12.37
C ALA A 40 2.35 -8.05 -12.65
N TYR A 41 1.64 -6.95 -12.38
CA TYR A 41 0.19 -6.89 -12.45
C TYR A 41 -0.26 -5.67 -13.26
N SER A 42 -1.10 -5.91 -14.27
CA SER A 42 -1.71 -4.81 -15.04
C SER A 42 -2.67 -3.98 -14.20
N ASN A 43 -3.38 -4.59 -13.26
CA ASN A 43 -4.31 -3.96 -12.32
C ASN A 43 -3.91 -4.34 -10.87
N PRO A 44 -3.72 -3.36 -9.96
CA PRO A 44 -3.35 -3.69 -8.60
C PRO A 44 -4.50 -4.26 -7.76
N ARG A 45 -5.73 -4.31 -8.26
CA ARG A 45 -6.88 -4.91 -7.58
C ARG A 45 -7.45 -6.08 -8.39
N GLU A 46 -7.53 -7.23 -7.75
CA GLU A 46 -8.11 -8.46 -8.27
C GLU A 46 -9.65 -8.37 -8.27
N ALA A 47 -10.30 -9.28 -9.00
CA ALA A 47 -11.77 -9.30 -9.14
C ALA A 47 -12.51 -9.52 -7.81
N ASN A 48 -11.88 -10.24 -6.87
CA ASN A 48 -12.38 -10.44 -5.50
C ASN A 48 -12.17 -9.20 -4.59
N GLY A 49 -11.58 -8.12 -5.10
CA GLY A 49 -11.29 -6.90 -4.37
C GLY A 49 -9.98 -6.89 -3.58
N ARG A 50 -9.21 -7.97 -3.60
CA ARG A 50 -7.87 -8.04 -2.98
C ARG A 50 -6.89 -7.16 -3.75
N ILE A 51 -6.04 -6.44 -3.02
CA ILE A 51 -4.93 -5.69 -3.60
C ILE A 51 -3.69 -6.60 -3.69
N VAL A 52 -3.04 -6.63 -4.85
CA VAL A 52 -1.94 -7.56 -5.19
C VAL A 52 -0.72 -7.44 -4.27
N CYS A 53 -0.56 -6.31 -3.56
CA CYS A 53 0.46 -6.14 -2.53
C CYS A 53 0.39 -7.25 -1.46
N ALA A 54 -0.81 -7.75 -1.16
CA ALA A 54 -1.04 -8.84 -0.22
C ALA A 54 -0.51 -10.20 -0.70
N ASN A 55 -0.09 -10.35 -1.97
CA ASN A 55 0.53 -11.58 -2.48
C ASN A 55 1.99 -11.72 -2.00
N CYS A 56 2.66 -10.60 -1.71
CA CYS A 56 4.03 -10.57 -1.19
C CYS A 56 4.11 -10.15 0.28
N HIS A 57 3.20 -9.29 0.73
CA HIS A 57 3.12 -8.81 2.11
C HIS A 57 2.03 -9.57 2.86
N LEU A 58 2.42 -10.69 3.47
CA LEU A 58 1.50 -11.71 3.97
C LEU A 58 0.93 -11.38 5.35
N ALA A 59 1.64 -10.57 6.15
CA ALA A 59 1.11 -10.12 7.43
C ALA A 59 0.05 -9.03 7.23
N SER A 60 -1.02 -9.10 8.02
CA SER A 60 -2.08 -8.11 8.02
C SER A 60 -1.88 -7.09 9.14
N LYS A 61 -2.08 -5.82 8.80
CA LYS A 61 -2.06 -4.71 9.75
C LYS A 61 -3.07 -3.63 9.37
N PRO A 62 -3.68 -2.92 10.34
CA PRO A 62 -4.67 -1.89 10.04
C PRO A 62 -4.02 -0.68 9.36
N VAL A 63 -4.76 -0.11 8.41
CA VAL A 63 -4.47 1.14 7.70
C VAL A 63 -5.74 1.99 7.82
N GLU A 64 -5.59 3.27 8.11
CA GLU A 64 -6.71 4.20 8.16
C GLU A 64 -6.72 5.06 6.91
N PHE A 65 -7.93 5.49 6.54
CA PHE A 65 -8.13 6.28 5.35
C PHE A 65 -9.19 7.34 5.59
N GLU A 66 -8.89 8.56 5.16
CA GLU A 66 -9.79 9.69 5.24
C GLU A 66 -9.96 10.31 3.86
N ALA A 67 -11.21 10.47 3.43
CA ALA A 67 -11.58 11.26 2.26
C ALA A 67 -12.82 12.11 2.59
N PRO A 68 -13.01 13.23 1.89
CA PRO A 68 -14.22 14.03 2.03
C PRO A 68 -15.45 13.22 1.66
N GLN A 69 -16.54 13.44 2.38
CA GLN A 69 -17.83 12.81 2.07
C GLN A 69 -18.32 13.18 0.66
N ALA A 70 -18.11 14.44 0.25
CA ALA A 70 -18.48 14.93 -1.07
C ALA A 70 -17.46 15.94 -1.59
N VAL A 71 -17.30 15.97 -2.92
CA VAL A 71 -16.44 16.91 -3.64
C VAL A 71 -17.20 17.51 -4.81
N LEU A 72 -16.92 18.78 -5.09
CA LEU A 72 -17.42 19.45 -6.29
C LEU A 72 -16.56 19.09 -7.51
N PRO A 73 -17.09 19.22 -8.75
CA PRO A 73 -16.32 18.98 -9.96
C PRO A 73 -15.16 19.98 -10.15
N ASN A 74 -14.06 19.52 -10.76
CA ASN A 74 -12.85 20.31 -11.03
C ASN A 74 -12.29 21.02 -9.78
N LYS A 75 -12.30 20.33 -8.64
CA LYS A 75 -11.71 20.80 -7.38
C LYS A 75 -10.64 19.84 -6.90
N VAL A 76 -9.58 20.41 -6.33
CA VAL A 76 -8.57 19.64 -5.61
C VAL A 76 -9.12 19.32 -4.23
N PHE A 77 -9.03 18.07 -3.84
CA PHE A 77 -9.34 17.60 -2.50
C PHE A 77 -8.23 16.68 -2.00
N GLU A 78 -8.20 16.48 -0.69
CA GLU A 78 -7.18 15.68 -0.02
C GLU A 78 -7.75 14.34 0.38
N THR A 79 -6.95 13.32 0.16
CA THR A 79 -7.20 11.97 0.65
C THR A 79 -6.01 11.58 1.52
N VAL A 80 -6.23 11.17 2.76
CA VAL A 80 -5.15 10.86 3.71
C VAL A 80 -5.09 9.35 3.94
N VAL A 81 -3.92 8.76 3.70
CA VAL A 81 -3.63 7.36 4.03
C VAL A 81 -2.74 7.32 5.26
N LYS A 82 -3.22 6.75 6.37
CA LYS A 82 -2.44 6.59 7.60
C LYS A 82 -2.00 5.14 7.77
N ILE A 83 -0.70 4.93 7.92
CA ILE A 83 -0.06 3.63 8.06
C ILE A 83 0.61 3.58 9.44
N PRO A 84 -0.17 3.42 10.53
CA PRO A 84 0.35 3.52 11.88
C PRO A 84 1.22 2.32 12.23
N TYR A 85 2.40 2.55 12.80
CA TYR A 85 3.22 1.52 13.44
C TYR A 85 4.05 2.12 14.57
N ASP A 86 4.53 1.26 15.48
CA ASP A 86 5.44 1.66 16.55
C ASP A 86 6.86 1.85 15.97
N VAL A 87 7.35 3.08 16.02
CA VAL A 87 8.68 3.49 15.50
C VAL A 87 9.86 2.84 16.26
N LYS A 88 9.61 2.31 17.46
CA LYS A 88 10.59 1.53 18.22
C LYS A 88 10.83 0.17 17.59
N ASN A 89 9.83 -0.37 16.89
CA ASN A 89 9.97 -1.66 16.21
C ASN A 89 10.96 -1.51 15.04
N LYS A 90 11.91 -2.43 14.99
CA LYS A 90 12.89 -2.54 13.90
C LYS A 90 12.67 -3.86 13.17
N GLN A 91 12.81 -3.83 11.85
CA GLN A 91 12.70 -5.01 11.00
C GLN A 91 14.08 -5.54 10.61
N ILE A 92 14.13 -6.79 10.17
CA ILE A 92 15.33 -7.36 9.55
C ILE A 92 15.49 -6.81 8.13
N LEU A 93 16.62 -6.15 7.87
CA LEU A 93 17.00 -5.67 6.56
C LEU A 93 17.56 -6.80 5.69
N ALA A 94 17.72 -6.56 4.39
CA ALA A 94 18.25 -7.57 3.46
C ALA A 94 19.64 -8.09 3.86
N ASN A 95 20.46 -7.24 4.49
CA ASN A 95 21.78 -7.59 5.01
C ASN A 95 21.75 -8.29 6.39
N GLY A 96 20.56 -8.63 6.94
CA GLY A 96 20.40 -9.29 8.24
C GLY A 96 20.52 -8.39 9.47
N THR A 97 20.78 -7.09 9.34
CA THR A 97 20.80 -6.17 10.49
C THR A 97 19.40 -5.64 10.79
N LYS A 98 19.15 -5.21 12.03
CA LYS A 98 17.89 -4.55 12.40
C LYS A 98 17.89 -3.08 11.93
N GLY A 99 16.80 -2.61 11.34
CA GLY A 99 16.66 -1.25 10.82
C GLY A 99 15.21 -0.74 10.83
N GLY A 100 15.03 0.52 10.41
CA GLY A 100 13.71 1.16 10.34
C GLY A 100 12.80 0.53 9.29
N LEU A 101 11.51 0.85 9.37
CA LEU A 101 10.50 0.41 8.41
C LEU A 101 10.28 1.50 7.37
N ASN A 102 10.11 1.08 6.12
CA ASN A 102 9.61 1.94 5.06
C ASN A 102 8.11 1.70 4.90
N VAL A 103 7.43 2.69 4.36
CA VAL A 103 6.01 2.61 4.01
C VAL A 103 5.80 2.83 2.52
N GLY A 104 4.66 2.35 2.04
CA GLY A 104 4.16 2.60 0.70
C GLY A 104 2.65 2.43 0.67
N ALA A 105 2.02 3.04 -0.33
CA ALA A 105 0.57 2.96 -0.50
C ALA A 105 0.18 2.94 -1.97
N VAL A 106 -1.03 2.44 -2.21
CA VAL A 106 -1.75 2.50 -3.48
C VAL A 106 -3.15 3.02 -3.22
N VAL A 107 -3.59 4.01 -4.00
CA VAL A 107 -4.93 4.57 -3.96
C VAL A 107 -5.55 4.40 -5.34
N ILE A 108 -6.62 3.63 -5.42
CA ILE A 108 -7.36 3.31 -6.65
C ILE A 108 -8.60 4.19 -6.67
N LEU A 109 -8.58 5.20 -7.54
CA LEU A 109 -9.66 6.16 -7.68
C LEU A 109 -10.61 5.74 -8.81
N PRO A 110 -11.84 6.28 -8.82
CA PRO A 110 -12.74 6.14 -9.96
C PRO A 110 -12.15 6.79 -11.21
N GLU A 111 -12.63 6.37 -12.38
CA GLU A 111 -12.18 6.97 -13.64
C GLU A 111 -12.43 8.50 -13.68
N GLY A 112 -11.48 9.22 -14.28
CA GLY A 112 -11.50 10.67 -14.38
C GLY A 112 -10.94 11.42 -13.16
N PHE A 113 -10.89 10.80 -11.98
CA PHE A 113 -10.12 11.32 -10.86
C PHE A 113 -8.64 11.08 -11.11
N LYS A 114 -7.81 12.06 -10.80
CA LYS A 114 -6.36 11.95 -11.03
C LYS A 114 -5.57 12.80 -10.04
N LEU A 115 -4.26 12.58 -9.99
CA LEU A 115 -3.35 13.43 -9.22
C LEU A 115 -3.50 14.90 -9.64
N ALA A 116 -3.62 15.78 -8.66
CA ALA A 116 -3.73 17.21 -8.93
C ALA A 116 -2.43 17.74 -9.59
N PRO A 117 -2.54 18.58 -10.63
CA PRO A 117 -1.39 19.29 -11.19
C PRO A 117 -0.67 20.14 -10.14
N ASN A 118 0.66 20.22 -10.22
CA ASN A 118 1.48 20.91 -9.22
C ASN A 118 1.12 22.38 -9.00
N ASP A 119 0.60 23.07 -10.02
CA ASP A 119 0.14 24.46 -9.95
C ASP A 119 -1.16 24.63 -9.14
N LYS A 120 -1.98 23.58 -9.02
CA LYS A 120 -3.25 23.59 -8.28
C LYS A 120 -3.13 23.12 -6.83
N ILE A 121 -1.97 22.57 -6.42
CA ILE A 121 -1.73 22.10 -5.06
C ILE A 121 -1.30 23.29 -4.17
N SER A 122 -1.96 23.44 -3.02
CA SER A 122 -1.64 24.50 -2.05
C SER A 122 -0.23 24.35 -1.47
N ALA A 123 0.36 25.45 -0.99
CA ALA A 123 1.69 25.44 -0.39
C ALA A 123 1.75 24.56 0.88
N GLU A 124 0.67 24.52 1.65
CA GLU A 124 0.56 23.70 2.87
C GLU A 124 0.67 22.20 2.55
N ILE A 125 -0.07 21.72 1.55
CA ILE A 125 -0.02 20.30 1.13
C ILE A 125 1.38 19.96 0.60
N LYS A 126 2.00 20.86 -0.18
CA LYS A 126 3.36 20.64 -0.70
C LYS A 126 4.40 20.48 0.41
N GLU A 127 4.30 21.26 1.48
CA GLU A 127 5.23 21.14 2.61
C GLU A 127 4.96 19.85 3.41
N LYS A 128 3.70 19.49 3.64
CA LYS A 128 3.33 18.23 4.32
C LYS A 128 3.78 16.98 3.53
N ASN A 129 3.78 17.06 2.20
CA ASN A 129 4.21 15.98 1.31
C ASN A 129 5.68 16.08 0.86
N LYS A 130 6.51 16.87 1.54
CA LYS A 130 7.91 17.04 1.16
C LYS A 130 8.67 15.71 1.24
N GLY A 131 9.24 15.28 0.12
CA GLY A 131 9.92 13.98 0.01
C GLY A 131 8.99 12.81 -0.33
N VAL A 132 7.69 13.07 -0.50
CA VAL A 132 6.71 12.10 -0.99
C VAL A 132 6.57 12.27 -2.51
N TYR A 133 6.90 11.22 -3.25
CA TYR A 133 6.70 11.18 -4.70
C TYR A 133 5.52 10.26 -5.03
N ILE A 134 4.41 10.86 -5.48
CA ILE A 134 3.21 10.15 -5.90
C ILE A 134 3.22 10.08 -7.42
N SER A 135 3.04 8.87 -7.96
CA SER A 135 2.99 8.65 -9.40
C SER A 135 1.78 7.80 -9.80
N PRO A 136 1.33 7.93 -11.06
CA PRO A 136 0.39 6.98 -11.64
C PRO A 136 0.93 5.55 -11.65
N TYR A 137 0.02 4.58 -11.55
CA TYR A 137 0.35 3.15 -11.63
C TYR A 137 0.90 2.76 -13.01
N SER A 138 0.42 3.39 -14.07
CA SER A 138 0.93 3.24 -15.43
C SER A 138 0.63 4.50 -16.25
N SER A 139 1.18 4.58 -17.47
CA SER A 139 0.86 5.64 -18.42
C SER A 139 -0.62 5.67 -18.85
N THR A 140 -1.33 4.56 -18.68
CA THR A 140 -2.75 4.40 -19.04
C THR A 140 -3.70 4.49 -17.87
N LYS A 141 -3.20 4.49 -16.63
CA LYS A 141 -3.99 4.46 -15.39
C LYS A 141 -3.60 5.63 -14.49
N ASP A 142 -4.04 6.83 -14.88
CA ASP A 142 -3.80 8.08 -14.13
C ASP A 142 -4.65 8.21 -12.86
N ASN A 143 -5.74 7.44 -12.78
CA ASN A 143 -6.62 7.33 -11.62
C ASN A 143 -6.10 6.38 -10.52
N ILE A 144 -5.03 5.63 -10.78
CA ILE A 144 -4.42 4.77 -9.77
C ILE A 144 -3.10 5.39 -9.35
N LEU A 145 -3.00 5.77 -8.09
CA LEU A 145 -1.86 6.50 -7.55
C LEU A 145 -1.05 5.58 -6.64
N VAL A 146 0.27 5.58 -6.79
CA VAL A 146 1.20 4.81 -5.97
C VAL A 146 2.26 5.70 -5.34
N VAL A 147 2.76 5.29 -4.18
CA VAL A 147 3.79 5.99 -3.44
C VAL A 147 4.67 4.98 -2.68
N GLY A 148 5.96 5.28 -2.59
CA GLY A 148 6.92 4.54 -1.80
C GLY A 148 7.98 3.81 -2.63
N PRO A 149 8.99 3.24 -1.97
CA PRO A 149 9.20 3.24 -0.53
C PRO A 149 9.66 4.61 0.00
N ILE A 150 9.04 5.07 1.08
CA ILE A 150 9.47 6.26 1.82
C ILE A 150 9.73 5.89 3.29
N SER A 151 10.53 6.70 3.98
CA SER A 151 10.85 6.46 5.40
C SER A 151 9.57 6.50 6.23
N GLY A 152 9.28 5.41 6.94
CA GLY A 152 8.12 5.31 7.82
C GLY A 152 8.22 6.19 9.05
N ASP A 153 9.43 6.56 9.49
CA ASP A 153 9.60 7.35 10.72
C ASP A 153 9.01 8.77 10.56
N SER A 154 9.08 9.32 9.35
CA SER A 154 8.58 10.67 9.02
C SER A 154 7.27 10.69 8.21
N HIS A 155 6.87 9.60 7.56
CA HIS A 155 5.74 9.59 6.61
C HIS A 155 4.67 8.54 6.94
N ARG A 156 4.20 8.50 8.19
CA ARG A 156 3.09 7.61 8.59
C ARG A 156 1.74 8.07 8.08
N GLU A 157 1.61 9.33 7.72
CA GLU A 157 0.43 9.90 7.08
C GLU A 157 0.85 10.44 5.72
N ILE A 158 0.18 9.99 4.67
CA ILE A 158 0.47 10.36 3.29
C ILE A 158 -0.76 11.03 2.70
N ILE A 159 -0.60 12.27 2.23
CA ILE A 159 -1.70 13.05 1.65
C ILE A 159 -1.66 12.89 0.14
N PHE A 160 -2.75 12.46 -0.46
CA PHE A 160 -2.95 12.36 -1.90
C PHE A 160 -3.80 13.57 -2.35
N PRO A 161 -3.19 14.57 -3.02
CA PRO A 161 -3.94 15.67 -3.60
C PRO A 161 -4.59 15.22 -4.92
N ILE A 162 -5.91 15.11 -4.94
CA ILE A 162 -6.66 14.55 -6.07
C ILE A 162 -7.48 15.65 -6.70
N LEU A 163 -7.47 15.72 -8.03
CA LEU A 163 -8.37 16.56 -8.81
C LEU A 163 -9.62 15.75 -9.18
N SER A 164 -10.79 16.25 -8.78
CA SER A 164 -12.06 15.67 -9.19
C SER A 164 -12.36 15.96 -10.68
N PRO A 165 -12.97 15.00 -11.40
CA PRO A 165 -13.41 15.20 -12.77
C PRO A 165 -14.59 16.18 -12.85
N ASP A 166 -14.89 16.63 -14.06
CA ASP A 166 -16.04 17.48 -14.34
C ASP A 166 -16.97 16.82 -15.38
N PRO A 167 -18.17 16.37 -14.98
CA PRO A 167 -19.18 15.81 -15.89
C PRO A 167 -19.64 16.75 -17.01
N ALA A 168 -19.45 18.06 -16.87
CA ALA A 168 -19.77 19.00 -17.94
C ALA A 168 -18.85 18.80 -19.15
N SER A 169 -17.56 18.58 -18.90
CA SER A 169 -16.52 18.40 -19.92
C SER A 169 -16.22 16.94 -20.26
N ASN A 170 -16.32 16.01 -19.31
CA ASN A 170 -16.11 14.58 -19.52
C ASN A 170 -17.43 13.79 -19.42
N LYS A 171 -17.92 13.28 -20.56
CA LYS A 171 -19.18 12.52 -20.63
C LYS A 171 -19.12 11.10 -20.06
N GLN A 172 -17.93 10.58 -19.78
CA GLN A 172 -17.76 9.26 -19.15
C GLN A 172 -17.99 9.29 -17.64
N VAL A 173 -18.00 10.48 -17.03
CA VAL A 173 -18.17 10.65 -15.58
C VAL A 173 -19.53 11.26 -15.27
N ASN A 174 -20.19 10.72 -14.24
CA ASN A 174 -21.50 11.17 -13.76
C ASN A 174 -21.46 11.66 -12.31
N TYR A 175 -22.45 12.43 -11.89
CA TYR A 175 -22.64 12.82 -10.48
C TYR A 175 -23.20 11.66 -9.67
N LEU A 176 -22.30 10.84 -9.12
CA LEU A 176 -22.59 9.62 -8.37
C LEU A 176 -21.74 9.54 -7.10
N LYS A 177 -22.06 8.55 -6.26
CA LYS A 177 -21.19 8.08 -5.20
C LYS A 177 -20.25 7.04 -5.78
N TYR A 178 -18.95 7.24 -5.61
CA TYR A 178 -17.93 6.36 -6.17
C TYR A 178 -17.07 5.73 -5.07
N PRO A 179 -16.63 4.47 -5.24
CA PRO A 179 -15.72 3.85 -4.30
C PRO A 179 -14.27 4.33 -4.50
N ILE A 180 -13.51 4.39 -3.42
CA ILE A 180 -12.06 4.56 -3.39
C ILE A 180 -11.48 3.36 -2.65
N TYR A 181 -10.54 2.65 -3.29
CA TYR A 181 -9.86 1.51 -2.69
C TYR A 181 -8.43 1.86 -2.36
N VAL A 182 -7.97 1.41 -1.19
CA VAL A 182 -6.71 1.87 -0.61
C VAL A 182 -5.95 0.67 -0.09
N GLY A 183 -4.67 0.60 -0.41
CA GLY A 183 -3.73 -0.33 0.18
C GLY A 183 -2.58 0.42 0.81
N GLY A 184 -2.19 0.04 2.02
CA GLY A 184 -1.04 0.59 2.72
C GLY A 184 -0.16 -0.52 3.28
N ASN A 185 1.15 -0.40 3.13
CA ASN A 185 2.12 -1.35 3.66
C ASN A 185 3.14 -0.64 4.55
N ARG A 186 3.56 -1.30 5.64
CA ARG A 186 4.82 -1.01 6.32
C ARG A 186 5.73 -2.23 6.37
N GLY A 187 7.03 -2.00 6.25
CA GLY A 187 8.04 -3.04 6.33
C GLY A 187 8.19 -3.87 5.05
N ARG A 188 9.17 -4.78 5.06
CA ARG A 188 9.57 -5.59 3.90
C ARG A 188 8.62 -6.77 3.66
N GLY A 189 8.47 -7.15 2.40
CA GLY A 189 7.68 -8.31 1.99
C GLY A 189 8.36 -9.65 2.27
N GLN A 190 7.56 -10.70 2.20
CA GLN A 190 7.95 -12.09 2.41
C GLN A 190 8.39 -12.77 1.11
N VAL A 191 7.85 -12.36 -0.03
CA VAL A 191 8.07 -13.04 -1.32
C VAL A 191 8.54 -12.03 -2.36
N TYR A 192 9.58 -12.38 -3.10
CA TYR A 192 10.05 -11.61 -4.24
C TYR A 192 9.22 -11.90 -5.50
N PRO A 193 9.22 -11.02 -6.52
CA PRO A 193 8.49 -11.25 -7.77
C PRO A 193 8.87 -12.55 -8.51
N ASN A 194 10.08 -13.06 -8.30
CA ASN A 194 10.56 -14.33 -8.86
C ASN A 194 10.06 -15.57 -8.07
N GLY A 195 9.30 -15.38 -6.99
CA GLY A 195 8.79 -16.44 -6.12
C GLY A 195 9.71 -16.85 -4.97
N GLU A 196 10.93 -16.30 -4.90
CA GLU A 196 11.86 -16.62 -3.81
C GLU A 196 11.40 -16.00 -2.48
N LYS A 197 11.62 -16.73 -1.38
CA LYS A 197 11.36 -16.23 -0.03
C LYS A 197 12.43 -15.23 0.38
N SER A 198 12.02 -14.14 1.02
CA SER A 198 12.93 -13.18 1.65
C SER A 198 13.40 -13.68 3.03
N ASN A 199 14.41 -13.02 3.58
CA ASN A 199 14.84 -13.21 4.97
C ASN A 199 13.89 -12.60 6.02
N ASN A 200 12.76 -12.01 5.61
CA ASN A 200 11.69 -11.55 6.50
C ASN A 200 10.54 -12.56 6.57
N ASN A 201 10.89 -13.84 6.75
CA ASN A 201 9.99 -14.98 6.84
C ASN A 201 10.37 -15.88 8.01
N THR A 202 9.41 -16.68 8.43
CA THR A 202 9.66 -17.87 9.24
C THR A 202 10.34 -18.95 8.38
N TYR A 203 11.41 -19.55 8.92
CA TYR A 203 12.11 -20.70 8.34
C TYR A 203 11.60 -21.97 9.01
N THR A 204 11.09 -22.91 8.20
CA THR A 204 10.51 -24.17 8.64
C THR A 204 11.46 -25.34 8.42
N SER A 205 11.31 -26.41 9.19
CA SER A 205 12.14 -27.61 9.13
C SER A 205 11.92 -28.38 7.82
N LEU A 206 12.98 -28.66 7.07
CA LEU A 206 12.90 -29.46 5.83
C LEU A 206 12.54 -30.93 6.07
N ALA A 207 12.82 -31.47 7.25
CA ALA A 207 12.57 -32.85 7.60
C ALA A 207 12.07 -33.00 9.04
N ALA A 208 11.35 -34.09 9.32
CA ALA A 208 11.05 -34.50 10.68
C ALA A 208 12.24 -35.27 11.26
N GLY A 209 12.62 -35.01 12.51
CA GLY A 209 13.75 -35.66 13.14
C GLY A 209 14.26 -34.93 14.38
N ARG A 210 15.41 -35.40 14.91
CA ARG A 210 16.08 -34.76 16.03
C ARG A 210 17.12 -33.76 15.52
N ILE A 211 17.16 -32.58 16.09
CA ILE A 211 18.23 -31.61 15.82
C ILE A 211 19.51 -32.13 16.47
N SER A 212 20.47 -32.55 15.64
CA SER A 212 21.73 -33.12 16.12
C SER A 212 22.75 -32.04 16.46
N GLN A 213 22.75 -30.94 15.72
CA GLN A 213 23.72 -29.86 15.91
C GLN A 213 23.21 -28.52 15.37
N ILE A 214 23.52 -27.44 16.07
CA ILE A 214 23.31 -26.06 15.63
C ILE A 214 24.66 -25.34 15.64
N GLN A 215 25.25 -25.10 14.47
CA GLN A 215 26.49 -24.35 14.34
C GLN A 215 26.23 -22.93 13.84
N LYS A 216 27.04 -21.97 14.30
CA LYS A 216 27.00 -20.61 13.75
C LYS A 216 28.17 -20.43 12.79
N SER A 217 27.88 -20.10 11.53
CA SER A 217 28.90 -19.90 10.49
C SER A 217 29.67 -18.59 10.69
N GLU A 218 30.81 -18.44 10.00
CA GLU A 218 31.60 -17.20 9.98
C GLU A 218 30.80 -15.98 9.50
N LYS A 219 29.73 -16.21 8.72
CA LYS A 219 28.81 -15.17 8.21
C LYS A 219 27.67 -14.84 9.19
N ASN A 220 27.72 -15.37 10.42
CA ASN A 220 26.68 -15.29 11.44
C ASN A 220 25.34 -15.94 11.05
N GLU A 221 25.36 -16.90 10.14
CA GLU A 221 24.19 -17.74 9.80
C GLU A 221 24.14 -18.94 10.73
N PHE A 222 22.97 -19.54 10.92
CA PHE A 222 22.85 -20.79 11.67
C PHE A 222 22.77 -21.98 10.70
N GLU A 223 23.63 -22.95 10.87
CA GLU A 223 23.58 -24.25 10.19
C GLU A 223 22.98 -25.28 11.15
N ILE A 224 21.78 -25.76 10.82
CA ILE A 224 21.03 -26.72 11.62
C ILE A 224 21.11 -28.08 10.92
N THR A 225 21.61 -29.09 11.64
CA THR A 225 21.61 -30.48 11.15
C THR A 225 20.49 -31.26 11.83
N ILE A 226 19.60 -31.83 11.03
CA ILE A 226 18.44 -32.61 11.48
C ILE A 226 18.69 -34.06 11.08
N GLN A 227 18.72 -34.95 12.07
CA GLN A 227 18.81 -36.38 11.86
C GLN A 227 17.40 -36.97 11.76
N SER A 228 17.03 -37.44 10.57
CA SER A 228 15.75 -38.10 10.31
C SER A 228 15.69 -39.46 10.99
N ASN A 229 14.46 -39.95 11.23
CA ASN A 229 14.21 -41.30 11.73
C ASN A 229 14.71 -42.40 10.78
N SER A 230 14.95 -42.07 9.50
CA SER A 230 15.57 -42.96 8.50
C SER A 230 17.09 -43.05 8.61
N GLY A 231 17.72 -42.27 9.50
CA GLY A 231 19.18 -42.19 9.66
C GLY A 231 19.86 -41.18 8.73
N GLU A 232 19.12 -40.53 7.83
CA GLU A 232 19.65 -39.49 6.94
C GLU A 232 19.76 -38.13 7.66
N SER A 233 20.87 -37.42 7.45
CA SER A 233 21.11 -36.11 8.05
C SER A 233 20.88 -35.00 7.02
N VAL A 234 19.87 -34.17 7.26
CA VAL A 234 19.55 -33.00 6.42
C VAL A 234 20.16 -31.76 7.04
N LYS A 235 20.97 -31.03 6.26
CA LYS A 235 21.53 -29.73 6.66
C LYS A 235 20.66 -28.60 6.11
N GLN A 236 20.33 -27.66 6.98
CA GLN A 236 19.55 -26.48 6.64
C GLN A 236 20.22 -25.21 7.15
N VAL A 237 20.33 -24.20 6.28
CA VAL A 237 20.90 -22.90 6.63
C VAL A 237 19.79 -21.90 6.92
N VAL A 238 19.88 -21.23 8.06
CA VAL A 238 19.02 -20.13 8.48
C VAL A 238 19.81 -18.82 8.39
N PRO A 239 19.32 -17.81 7.64
CA PRO A 239 20.04 -16.54 7.47
C PRO A 239 20.26 -15.79 8.77
N LYS A 240 21.30 -14.95 8.77
CA LYS A 240 21.63 -14.08 9.91
C LYS A 240 20.51 -13.12 10.29
N GLY A 241 20.46 -12.80 11.58
CA GLY A 241 19.53 -11.83 12.17
C GLY A 241 18.23 -12.43 12.70
N LEU A 242 18.00 -13.72 12.46
CA LEU A 242 16.85 -14.46 12.96
C LEU A 242 17.13 -15.10 14.32
N GLU A 243 16.08 -15.20 15.13
CA GLU A 243 16.13 -15.77 16.46
C GLU A 243 15.57 -17.20 16.42
N LEU A 244 16.34 -18.17 16.91
CA LEU A 244 15.96 -19.58 16.90
C LEU A 244 14.95 -19.88 18.01
N LEU A 245 13.92 -20.66 17.68
CA LEU A 245 12.96 -21.22 18.64
C LEU A 245 13.42 -22.56 19.22
N VAL A 246 14.27 -23.26 18.48
CA VAL A 246 14.68 -24.64 18.73
C VAL A 246 16.10 -24.71 19.32
N LYS A 247 16.36 -25.80 20.06
CA LYS A 247 17.64 -26.11 20.68
C LYS A 247 18.18 -27.44 20.17
N GLU A 248 19.46 -27.71 20.42
CA GLU A 248 20.03 -29.02 20.15
C GLU A 248 19.29 -30.09 20.95
N ASN A 249 19.08 -31.25 20.33
CA ASN A 249 18.30 -32.39 20.81
C ASN A 249 16.77 -32.24 20.78
N ASP A 250 16.23 -31.11 20.33
CA ASP A 250 14.79 -30.99 20.11
C ASP A 250 14.33 -31.92 18.97
N ILE A 251 13.13 -32.47 19.12
CA ILE A 251 12.47 -33.25 18.07
C ILE A 251 11.53 -32.30 17.32
N VAL A 252 11.75 -32.16 16.02
CA VAL A 252 10.97 -31.30 15.15
C VAL A 252 10.20 -32.12 14.11
N GLN A 253 9.02 -31.66 13.75
CA GLN A 253 8.26 -32.18 12.61
C GLN A 253 8.67 -31.47 11.32
N SER A 254 8.39 -32.10 10.17
CA SER A 254 8.50 -31.43 8.88
C SER A 254 7.58 -30.20 8.85
N GLU A 255 8.06 -29.11 8.26
CA GLU A 255 7.40 -27.80 8.22
C GLU A 255 7.21 -27.10 9.58
N GLN A 256 7.77 -27.64 10.67
CA GLN A 256 7.75 -26.96 11.97
C GLN A 256 8.66 -25.70 11.95
N PRO A 257 8.20 -24.54 12.44
CA PRO A 257 9.03 -23.35 12.57
C PRO A 257 10.29 -23.56 13.40
N LEU A 258 11.45 -23.17 12.86
CA LEU A 258 12.75 -23.20 13.53
C LEU A 258 13.13 -21.85 14.14
N VAL A 259 12.51 -20.77 13.67
CA VAL A 259 12.78 -19.38 14.08
C VAL A 259 11.49 -18.68 14.49
N ILE A 260 11.64 -17.66 15.32
CA ILE A 260 10.58 -16.68 15.60
C ILE A 260 10.30 -15.90 14.30
N ASP A 261 9.03 -15.63 14.00
CA ASP A 261 8.67 -14.81 12.84
C ASP A 261 9.34 -13.42 12.94
N PRO A 262 10.29 -13.07 12.06
CA PRO A 262 10.97 -11.79 12.12
C PRO A 262 10.10 -10.61 11.67
N ASN A 263 8.93 -10.88 11.07
CA ASN A 263 8.13 -9.87 10.42
C ASN A 263 7.33 -9.02 11.41
N VAL A 264 7.75 -7.77 11.55
CA VAL A 264 7.04 -6.73 12.32
C VAL A 264 6.20 -5.79 11.45
N GLY A 265 6.21 -6.01 10.13
CA GLY A 265 5.49 -5.22 9.14
C GLY A 265 4.06 -5.72 8.90
N GLY A 266 3.52 -5.30 7.75
CA GLY A 266 2.27 -5.84 7.22
C GLY A 266 1.53 -4.86 6.31
N PHE A 267 0.59 -5.44 5.59
CA PHE A 267 -0.28 -4.78 4.63
C PHE A 267 -1.70 -4.65 5.20
N GLY A 268 -2.34 -3.53 4.91
CA GLY A 268 -3.74 -3.28 5.19
C GLY A 268 -4.43 -2.74 3.95
N GLN A 269 -5.70 -3.09 3.83
CA GLN A 269 -6.58 -2.55 2.80
C GLN A 269 -7.81 -1.91 3.45
N ALA A 270 -8.30 -0.84 2.84
CA ALA A 270 -9.51 -0.15 3.23
C ALA A 270 -10.28 0.28 1.99
N GLU A 271 -11.58 0.49 2.17
CA GLU A 271 -12.48 1.02 1.16
C GLU A 271 -13.26 2.17 1.79
N THR A 272 -13.52 3.20 0.99
CA THR A 272 -14.48 4.25 1.34
C THR A 272 -15.13 4.77 0.06
N GLU A 273 -15.95 5.79 0.19
CA GLU A 273 -16.68 6.39 -0.91
C GLU A 273 -16.53 7.90 -0.92
N VAL A 274 -16.60 8.49 -2.11
CA VAL A 274 -16.68 9.93 -2.34
C VAL A 274 -17.87 10.25 -3.21
N VAL A 275 -18.67 11.25 -2.83
CA VAL A 275 -19.76 11.74 -3.66
C VAL A 275 -19.27 12.86 -4.58
N LEU A 276 -19.34 12.66 -5.90
CA LEU A 276 -19.17 13.74 -6.85
C LEU A 276 -20.48 14.53 -6.93
N GLN A 277 -20.52 15.69 -6.27
CA GLN A 277 -21.74 16.44 -6.06
C GLN A 277 -21.93 17.55 -7.09
N ASN A 278 -23.17 17.70 -7.55
CA ASN A 278 -23.58 18.81 -8.41
C ASN A 278 -24.09 19.96 -7.53
N PRO A 279 -23.48 21.16 -7.57
CA PRO A 279 -23.94 22.33 -6.80
C PRO A 279 -25.43 22.64 -6.99
N THR A 280 -25.96 22.48 -8.21
CA THR A 280 -27.36 22.76 -8.54
C THR A 280 -28.32 21.82 -7.81
N ARG A 281 -27.92 20.57 -7.54
CA ARG A 281 -28.74 19.63 -6.74
C ARG A 281 -28.87 20.12 -5.29
N ILE A 282 -27.81 20.68 -4.72
CA ILE A 282 -27.83 21.26 -3.37
C ILE A 282 -28.76 22.47 -3.33
N VAL A 283 -28.64 23.38 -4.30
CA VAL A 283 -29.50 24.58 -4.37
C VAL A 283 -30.97 24.19 -4.52
N GLY A 284 -31.29 23.24 -5.41
CA GLY A 284 -32.65 22.73 -5.57
C GLY A 284 -33.20 22.12 -4.28
N TYR A 285 -32.38 21.34 -3.56
CA TYR A 285 -32.74 20.79 -2.26
C TYR A 285 -33.00 21.88 -1.21
N MET A 286 -32.17 22.92 -1.15
CA MET A 286 -32.36 24.03 -0.21
C MET A 286 -33.67 24.79 -0.48
N CYS A 287 -34.00 25.05 -1.76
CA CYS A 287 -35.27 25.66 -2.15
C CYS A 287 -36.47 24.78 -1.76
N PHE A 288 -36.38 23.48 -1.97
CA PHE A 288 -37.41 22.52 -1.56
C PHE A 288 -37.56 22.45 -0.04
N ALA A 289 -36.46 22.35 0.71
CA ALA A 289 -36.50 22.33 2.17
C ALA A 289 -37.14 23.62 2.73
N PHE A 290 -36.82 24.78 2.13
CA PHE A 290 -37.44 26.04 2.50
C PHE A 290 -38.95 26.05 2.23
N SER A 291 -39.40 25.55 1.07
CA SER A 291 -40.84 25.48 0.77
C SER A 291 -41.60 24.53 1.69
N VAL A 292 -40.97 23.42 2.11
CA VAL A 292 -41.52 22.50 3.12
C VAL A 292 -41.67 23.20 4.47
N ILE A 293 -40.64 23.90 4.96
CA ILE A 293 -40.70 24.66 6.21
C ILE A 293 -41.80 25.71 6.16
N LEU A 294 -41.90 26.45 5.05
CA LEU A 294 -42.95 27.46 4.86
C LEU A 294 -44.35 26.83 4.87
N SER A 295 -44.50 25.68 4.21
CA SER A 295 -45.77 24.95 4.17
C SER A 295 -46.16 24.42 5.56
N GLN A 296 -45.21 23.87 6.31
CA GLN A 296 -45.41 23.42 7.70
C GLN A 296 -45.84 24.58 8.60
N LEU A 297 -45.17 25.73 8.48
CA LEU A 297 -45.52 26.94 9.23
C LEU A 297 -46.95 27.39 8.91
N PHE A 298 -47.32 27.46 7.64
CA PHE A 298 -48.68 27.87 7.25
C PHE A 298 -49.75 26.88 7.69
N LEU A 299 -49.49 25.57 7.65
CA LEU A 299 -50.42 24.57 8.17
C LEU A 299 -50.65 24.74 9.68
N VAL A 300 -49.59 24.98 10.45
CA VAL A 300 -49.69 25.24 11.90
C VAL A 300 -50.43 26.54 12.18
N LEU A 301 -50.09 27.63 11.48
CA LEU A 301 -50.78 28.91 11.61
C LEU A 301 -52.26 28.79 11.24
N LYS A 302 -52.59 28.07 10.17
CA LYS A 302 -53.98 27.85 9.76
C LYS A 302 -54.76 27.02 10.76
N LYS A 303 -54.15 25.96 11.31
CA LYS A 303 -54.73 25.17 12.40
C LYS A 303 -55.03 26.07 13.61
N LYS A 304 -54.05 26.88 14.05
CA LYS A 304 -54.21 27.81 15.19
C LYS A 304 -55.27 28.88 14.94
N GLN A 305 -55.42 29.35 13.69
CA GLN A 305 -56.50 30.25 13.31
C GLN A 305 -57.86 29.58 13.46
N PHE A 306 -57.99 28.33 12.99
CA PHE A 306 -59.26 27.60 13.05
C PHE A 306 -59.65 27.19 14.47
N GLU A 307 -58.68 26.79 15.31
CA GLU A 307 -58.90 26.52 16.75
C GLU A 307 -59.54 27.72 17.46
N LYS A 308 -59.24 28.97 17.06
CA LYS A 308 -59.90 30.16 17.61
C LYS A 308 -61.37 30.28 17.22
N VAL A 309 -61.74 29.87 16.01
CA VAL A 309 -63.14 29.87 15.54
C VAL A 309 -63.93 28.80 16.30
N GLN A 310 -63.37 27.58 16.39
CA GLN A 310 -63.98 26.48 17.15
C GLN A 310 -64.21 26.85 18.62
N ALA A 311 -63.27 27.57 19.24
CA ALA A 311 -63.40 28.04 20.63
C ALA A 311 -64.58 29.02 20.84
N VAL A 312 -64.96 29.78 19.80
CA VAL A 312 -66.10 30.72 19.86
C VAL A 312 -67.41 30.02 19.55
N GLU A 313 -67.43 29.13 18.57
CA GLU A 313 -68.66 28.48 18.10
C GLU A 313 -69.12 27.32 19.00
N LEU A 314 -68.25 26.80 19.89
CA LEU A 314 -68.50 25.69 20.84
C LEU A 314 -69.11 24.41 20.22
N ASN A 315 -69.22 24.36 18.90
CA ASN A 315 -69.64 23.20 18.12
C ASN A 315 -68.40 22.64 17.41
N PHE A 316 -68.15 21.36 17.66
CA PHE A 316 -66.99 20.62 17.16
C PHE A 316 -67.31 19.92 15.84
#